data_AF-A0A1F4C968-F1
#
_entry.id   AF-A0A1F4C968-F1
#
_cell.length_a   1.000
_cell.length_b   1.000
_cell.length_c   1.000
_cell.angle_alpha   90.00
_cell.angle_beta   90.00
_cell.angle_gamma   90.00
#
_symmetry.space_group_name_H-M   'P 1'
#
loop_
_entity.id
_entity.type
_entity.pdbx_description
1 polymer ?
#
loop_
_entity_poly.entity_id
_entity_poly.type
_entity_poly.pdbx_seq_one_letter_code
_entity_poly.pdbx_strand_id
1 'polypeptide(L)'
;MKPFRWDPAKNALLKTSRSVSFEEMILAIEEGGLKDILVHPNQRRYRGQVVLVVAYRDYIYLVPSVEEHEYYFLKTIIPSRKATRDYLGGGDSDEEA
;
A
#
# COMPACT_ATOMS: atom_id res chain seq x y z
N MET A 1 -9.50 -7.44 -8.31
CA MET A 1 -9.33 -6.00 -8.07
C MET A 1 -9.36 -5.25 -9.40
N LYS A 2 -9.58 -3.92 -9.37
CA LYS A 2 -9.32 -3.07 -10.55
C LYS A 2 -7.82 -3.14 -10.91
N PRO A 3 -7.45 -3.04 -12.19
CA PRO A 3 -6.05 -2.96 -12.60
C PRO A 3 -5.33 -1.76 -12.00
N PHE A 4 -4.00 -1.86 -11.92
CA PHE A 4 -3.13 -0.80 -11.41
C PHE A 4 -2.42 -0.07 -12.53
N ARG A 5 -2.27 1.25 -12.38
CA ARG A 5 -1.49 2.12 -13.26
C ARG A 5 -0.54 2.96 -12.44
N TRP A 6 0.61 3.29 -13.02
CA TRP A 6 1.60 4.18 -12.41
C TRP A 6 2.42 4.87 -13.48
N ASP A 7 3.16 5.90 -13.08
CA ASP A 7 4.16 6.55 -13.92
C ASP A 7 5.45 5.69 -13.96
N PRO A 8 5.90 5.21 -15.14
CA PRO A 8 7.11 4.39 -15.26
C PRO A 8 8.39 5.08 -14.77
N ALA A 9 8.54 6.39 -14.99
CA ALA A 9 9.71 7.15 -14.55
C ALA A 9 9.74 7.22 -13.02
N LYS A 10 8.58 7.38 -12.39
CA LYS A 10 8.47 7.34 -10.93
C LYS A 10 8.81 5.97 -10.37
N ASN A 11 8.38 4.91 -11.04
CA ASN A 11 8.71 3.55 -10.63
C ASN A 11 10.21 3.27 -10.69
N ALA A 12 10.87 3.70 -11.77
CA ALA A 12 12.33 3.60 -11.90
C ALA A 12 13.05 4.35 -10.76
N LEU A 13 12.56 5.53 -10.38
CA LEU A 13 13.10 6.28 -9.25
C LEU A 13 12.92 5.55 -7.90
N LEU A 14 11.78 4.90 -7.67
CA LEU A 14 11.57 4.11 -6.45
C LEU A 14 12.51 2.91 -6.38
N LYS A 15 12.73 2.23 -7.51
CA LYS A 15 13.69 1.11 -7.62
C LYS A 15 15.11 1.55 -7.22
N THR A 16 15.57 2.68 -7.72
CA THR A 16 16.94 3.15 -7.45
C THR A 16 17.10 3.78 -6.06
N SER A 17 16.12 4.53 -5.58
CA SER A 17 16.23 5.29 -4.32
C SER A 17 15.82 4.51 -3.07
N ARG A 18 14.91 3.54 -3.20
CA ARG A 18 14.29 2.84 -2.06
C ARG A 18 14.28 1.32 -2.21
N SER A 19 14.85 0.79 -3.30
CA SER A 19 14.92 -0.66 -3.57
C SER A 19 13.55 -1.36 -3.53
N VAL A 20 12.50 -0.63 -3.92
CA VAL A 20 11.12 -1.13 -4.03
C VAL A 20 10.48 -0.59 -5.30
N SER A 21 9.48 -1.32 -5.81
CA SER A 21 8.79 -0.99 -7.05
C SER A 21 7.30 -1.21 -6.99
N PHE A 22 6.57 -0.57 -7.90
CA PHE A 22 5.14 -0.79 -8.03
C PHE A 22 4.81 -2.21 -8.49
N GLU A 23 5.64 -2.84 -9.33
CA GLU A 23 5.43 -4.24 -9.72
C GLU A 23 5.53 -5.17 -8.52
N GLU A 24 6.51 -4.98 -7.63
CA GLU A 24 6.62 -5.77 -6.38
C GLU A 24 5.41 -5.57 -5.47
N MET A 25 4.89 -4.33 -5.35
CA MET A 25 3.69 -4.07 -4.54
C MET A 25 2.45 -4.74 -5.13
N ILE A 26 2.31 -4.75 -6.46
CA ILE A 26 1.18 -5.39 -7.13
C ILE A 26 1.24 -6.90 -6.96
N LEU A 27 2.40 -7.50 -7.18
CA LEU A 27 2.59 -8.93 -6.96
C LEU A 27 2.27 -9.30 -5.51
N ALA A 28 2.76 -8.52 -4.54
CA ALA A 28 2.44 -8.72 -3.14
C ALA A 28 0.92 -8.62 -2.86
N ILE A 29 0.21 -7.68 -3.49
CA ILE A 29 -1.24 -7.57 -3.37
C ILE A 29 -1.93 -8.81 -3.95
N GLU A 30 -1.52 -9.27 -5.13
CA GLU A 30 -2.06 -10.46 -5.81
C GLU A 30 -1.83 -11.73 -4.99
N GLU A 31 -0.71 -11.80 -4.26
CA GLU A 31 -0.37 -12.88 -3.32
C GLU A 31 -1.09 -12.78 -1.96
N GLY A 32 -2.02 -11.83 -1.78
CA GLY A 32 -2.79 -11.66 -0.54
C GLY A 32 -2.14 -10.75 0.51
N GLY A 33 -1.13 -9.97 0.11
CA GLY A 33 -0.43 -9.00 0.94
C GLY A 33 -1.20 -7.71 1.22
N LEU A 34 -2.32 -7.44 0.54
CA LEU A 34 -3.17 -6.29 0.84
C LEU A 34 -3.86 -6.50 2.20
N LYS A 35 -3.48 -5.70 3.20
CA LYS A 35 -4.02 -5.78 4.56
C LYS A 35 -5.19 -4.83 4.80
N ASP A 36 -5.19 -3.66 4.16
CA ASP A 36 -6.22 -2.65 4.34
C ASP A 36 -6.25 -1.63 3.21
N ILE A 37 -7.36 -0.89 3.10
CA ILE A 37 -7.55 0.25 2.21
C ILE A 37 -8.05 1.43 3.04
N LEU A 38 -7.15 2.37 3.35
CA LEU A 38 -7.48 3.55 4.12
C LEU A 38 -8.00 4.66 3.21
N VAL A 39 -9.27 5.02 3.36
CA VAL A 39 -9.92 6.07 2.57
C VAL A 39 -9.62 7.45 3.20
N HIS A 40 -9.25 8.44 2.39
CA HIS A 40 -9.02 9.79 2.91
C HIS A 40 -10.30 10.35 3.55
N PRO A 41 -10.28 10.88 4.79
CA PRO A 41 -11.51 11.25 5.51
C PRO A 41 -12.29 12.36 4.82
N ASN A 42 -11.60 13.29 4.16
CA ASN A 42 -12.22 14.35 3.37
C ASN A 42 -12.33 13.99 1.88
N GLN A 43 -13.27 13.11 1.54
CA GLN A 43 -13.55 12.73 0.15
C GLN A 43 -14.13 13.86 -0.70
N ARG A 44 -14.71 14.89 -0.08
CA ARG A 44 -15.20 16.07 -0.83
C ARG A 44 -14.06 16.83 -1.49
N ARG A 45 -12.92 16.96 -0.81
CA ARG A 45 -11.72 17.64 -1.33
C ARG A 45 -10.74 16.69 -2.02
N TYR A 46 -10.64 15.46 -1.54
CA TYR A 46 -9.66 14.46 -1.99
C TYR A 46 -10.36 13.20 -2.50
N ARG A 47 -11.26 13.40 -3.47
CA ARG A 47 -12.09 12.33 -4.02
C ARG A 47 -11.23 11.20 -4.58
N GLY A 48 -11.58 9.97 -4.21
CA GLY A 48 -10.89 8.75 -4.66
C GLY A 48 -9.51 8.54 -4.04
N GLN A 49 -9.01 9.44 -3.19
CA GLN A 49 -7.72 9.21 -2.54
C GLN A 49 -7.85 8.14 -1.47
N VAL A 50 -7.00 7.13 -1.61
CA VAL A 50 -6.87 5.99 -0.71
C VAL A 50 -5.40 5.71 -0.43
N VAL A 51 -5.12 4.95 0.62
CA VAL A 51 -3.82 4.38 0.89
C VAL A 51 -3.99 2.88 1.00
N LEU A 52 -3.34 2.15 0.10
CA LEU A 52 -3.30 0.69 0.17
C LEU A 52 -2.23 0.30 1.19
N VAL A 53 -2.59 -0.53 2.16
CA VAL A 53 -1.67 -1.05 3.18
C VAL A 53 -1.21 -2.43 2.73
N VAL A 54 0.05 -2.54 2.31
CA VAL A 54 0.58 -3.75 1.65
C VAL A 54 1.69 -4.36 2.50
N ALA A 55 1.54 -5.63 2.85
CA ALA A 55 2.58 -6.44 3.47
C ALA A 55 3.52 -6.99 2.40
N TYR A 56 4.82 -6.75 2.57
CA TYR A 56 5.87 -7.23 1.68
C TYR A 56 7.18 -7.37 2.45
N ARG A 57 7.86 -8.54 2.36
CA ARG A 57 9.14 -8.84 3.06
C ARG A 57 9.11 -8.47 4.55
N ASP A 58 8.14 -9.00 5.29
CA ASP A 58 7.95 -8.78 6.74
C ASP A 58 7.82 -7.31 7.16
N TYR A 59 7.35 -6.47 6.23
CA TYR A 59 7.20 -5.05 6.44
C TYR A 59 5.93 -4.52 5.79
N ILE A 60 5.38 -3.44 6.33
CA ILE A 60 4.20 -2.79 5.78
C ILE A 60 4.59 -1.53 5.01
N TYR A 61 4.12 -1.49 3.78
CA TYR A 61 4.26 -0.36 2.88
C TYR A 61 2.90 0.30 2.70
N LEU A 62 2.89 1.62 2.85
CA LEU A 62 1.75 2.46 2.50
C LEU A 62 1.92 2.88 1.05
N VAL A 63 0.90 2.59 0.24
CA VAL A 63 0.88 2.91 -1.18
C VAL A 63 -0.26 3.92 -1.45
N PRO A 64 0.00 5.23 -1.25
CA PRO A 64 -0.95 6.27 -1.63
C PRO A 64 -1.37 6.13 -3.08
N SER A 65 -2.68 6.12 -3.31
CA SER A 65 -3.29 5.83 -4.59
C SER A 65 -4.53 6.69 -4.83
N VAL A 66 -4.93 6.81 -6.08
CA VAL A 66 -6.25 7.34 -6.46
C VAL A 66 -7.05 6.21 -7.06
N GLU A 67 -8.18 5.90 -6.46
CA GLU A 67 -9.19 5.02 -7.03
C GLU A 67 -9.97 5.77 -8.12
N GLU A 68 -9.81 5.32 -9.36
CA GLU A 68 -10.61 5.75 -10.50
C GLU A 68 -11.70 4.71 -10.80
N HIS A 69 -12.57 4.99 -11.78
CA HIS A 69 -13.65 4.06 -12.15
C HIS A 69 -13.10 2.69 -12.58
N GLU A 70 -12.04 2.67 -13.39
CA GLU A 70 -11.51 1.44 -14.00
C GLU A 70 -10.17 0.97 -13.43
N TYR A 71 -9.45 1.81 -12.68
CA TYR A 71 -8.09 1.48 -12.22
C TYR A 71 -7.74 2.17 -10.89
N TYR A 72 -6.69 1.69 -10.23
CA TYR A 72 -6.00 2.41 -9.17
C TYR A 72 -4.73 3.06 -9.74
N PHE A 73 -4.55 4.37 -9.52
CA PHE A 73 -3.33 5.07 -9.86
C PHE A 73 -2.39 5.16 -8.66
N LEU A 74 -1.27 4.44 -8.71
CA LEU A 74 -0.29 4.40 -7.62
C LEU A 74 0.62 5.63 -7.67
N LYS A 75 0.72 6.36 -6.56
CA LYS A 75 1.46 7.63 -6.50
C LYS A 75 2.86 7.49 -5.94
N THR A 76 3.07 6.63 -4.94
CA THR A 76 4.36 6.40 -4.27
C THR A 76 4.28 5.16 -3.38
N ILE A 77 5.44 4.71 -2.88
CA ILE A 77 5.58 3.63 -1.90
C ILE A 77 6.30 4.21 -0.68
N ILE A 78 5.73 4.02 0.51
CA ILE A 78 6.27 4.55 1.77
C ILE A 78 6.38 3.40 2.77
N PRO A 79 7.59 2.99 3.17
CA PRO A 79 7.75 2.05 4.28
C PRO A 79 7.25 2.70 5.58
N SER A 80 6.41 2.00 6.34
CA SER A 80 5.88 2.52 7.61
C SER A 80 6.13 1.57 8.78
N ARG A 81 7.08 1.92 9.67
CA ARG A 81 7.32 1.20 10.93
C ARG A 81 6.07 1.09 11.79
N LYS A 82 5.31 2.19 11.86
CA LYS A 82 4.04 2.23 12.61
C LYS A 82 3.06 1.20 12.08
N ALA A 83 2.86 1.18 10.76
CA ALA A 83 1.95 0.22 10.15
C ALA A 83 2.48 -1.21 10.27
N THR A 84 3.80 -1.43 10.18
CA THR A 84 4.41 -2.75 10.44
C THR A 84 4.04 -3.25 11.82
N ARG A 85 4.19 -2.43 12.88
CA ARG A 85 3.76 -2.82 14.22
C ARG A 85 2.24 -3.08 14.27
N ASP A 86 1.45 -2.15 13.74
CA ASP A 86 -0.01 -2.19 13.88
C ASP A 86 -0.65 -3.35 13.08
N TYR A 87 -0.04 -3.80 11.98
CA TYR A 87 -0.59 -4.86 11.10
C TYR A 87 0.18 -6.19 11.12
N LEU A 88 1.46 -6.22 11.52
CA LEU A 88 2.27 -7.45 11.64
C LEU A 88 2.72 -7.76 13.07
N GLY A 89 2.76 -6.75 13.95
CA GLY A 89 3.24 -6.88 15.34
C GLY A 89 2.14 -7.00 16.40
N GLY A 90 0.89 -7.30 16.00
CA GLY A 90 -0.25 -7.53 16.89
C GLY A 90 -0.42 -8.99 17.33
N GLY A 91 0.67 -9.74 17.39
CA GLY A 91 0.69 -11.12 17.89
C GLY A 91 1.47 -11.18 19.20
N ASP A 92 0.91 -10.63 20.27
CA ASP A 92 1.13 -11.12 21.63
C ASP A 92 -0.08 -10.76 22.51
N SER A 93 -0.68 -11.81 23.07
CA SER A 93 -1.67 -11.88 24.15
C SER A 93 -3.07 -11.27 23.93
N ASP A 94 -4.02 -12.11 23.50
CA ASP A 94 -5.37 -12.20 24.07
C ASP A 94 -6.02 -13.56 23.69
N GLU A 95 -5.35 -14.67 24.03
CA GLU A 95 -5.97 -16.00 24.19
C GLU A 95 -5.27 -16.70 25.36
N GLU A 96 -5.68 -16.37 26.59
CA GLU A 96 -5.82 -17.23 27.78
C GLU A 96 -6.02 -16.36 29.04
N ALA A 97 -7.28 -16.18 29.44
CA ALA A 97 -7.73 -16.02 30.82
C ALA A 97 -9.24 -16.27 30.94
#